data_AF-A0A4Y2C8E5-F1
#
_entry.id   AF-A0A4Y2C8E5-F1
#
_cell.length_a   1.000
_cell.length_b   1.000
_cell.length_c   1.000
_cell.angle_alpha   90.00
_cell.angle_beta   90.00
_cell.angle_gamma   90.00
#
_symmetry.space_group_name_H-M   'P 1'
#
loop_
_entity.id
_entity.type
_entity.pdbx_description
1 polymer ?
#
loop_
_entity_poly.entity_id
_entity_poly.type
_entity_poly.pdbx_seq_one_letter_code
_entity_poly.pdbx_strand_id
1 'polypeptide(L)'
;MERISLNSSLIFNLLNLPPKYYYLNYNIFVLIYPIVFGIPFSLIATYYSFVCGYLKSLFDELTLELRGQFVEHHYQQLLEVYDRTVNVMNTLDAYFSYPAFVIVSSSMVAHFWVGCNLVFTPKENYESYLFPLTFAIFYLFLSQSIVLPASIVNAAAKLTKDEVTSLLGRIPSRYKELKIRLAVYKRDNALSLWKIYDIDKSLNVSIFGTVITYGILIATLKISQETKN
;
A
#
# COMPACT_ATOMS: atom_id res chain seq x y z
N MET A 1 27.11 -4.44 26.97
CA MET A 1 25.99 -3.55 27.36
C MET A 1 26.26 -2.06 27.10
N GLU A 2 27.29 -1.69 26.33
CA GLU A 2 27.78 -0.29 26.27
C GLU A 2 27.75 0.35 24.86
N ARG A 3 27.45 -0.42 23.80
CA ARG A 3 27.54 0.08 22.41
C ARG A 3 26.21 0.55 21.80
N ILE A 4 25.06 0.16 22.35
CA ILE A 4 23.75 0.61 21.84
C ILE A 4 23.35 1.97 22.43
N SER A 5 23.89 2.35 23.61
CA SER A 5 23.74 3.70 24.16
C SER A 5 24.53 4.76 23.38
N LEU A 6 25.53 4.35 22.59
CA LEU A 6 26.46 5.27 21.93
C LEU A 6 25.88 5.96 20.68
N ASN A 7 24.92 5.33 20.00
CA ASN A 7 24.34 5.89 18.77
C ASN A 7 23.14 6.81 19.04
N SER A 8 22.39 6.57 20.11
CA SER A 8 21.37 7.53 20.57
C SER A 8 22.03 8.72 21.28
N SER A 9 23.12 8.51 22.04
CA SER A 9 23.79 9.62 22.74
C SER A 9 24.35 10.69 21.80
N LEU A 10 24.70 10.36 20.55
CA LEU A 10 25.29 11.31 19.60
C LEU A 10 24.28 12.36 19.10
N ILE A 11 23.04 11.96 18.81
CA ILE A 11 21.94 12.86 18.40
C ILE A 11 21.44 13.69 19.59
N PHE A 12 21.44 13.12 20.81
CA PHE A 12 20.94 13.78 22.01
C PHE A 12 22.00 14.63 22.75
N ASN A 13 23.30 14.35 22.59
CA ASN A 13 24.39 15.23 23.02
C ASN A 13 24.38 16.55 22.23
N LEU A 14 23.87 16.53 21.00
CA LEU A 14 23.62 17.72 20.19
C LEU A 14 22.50 18.62 20.75
N LEU A 15 21.62 18.06 21.60
CA LEU A 15 20.45 18.73 22.20
C LEU A 15 20.60 19.05 23.70
N ASN A 16 21.73 18.68 24.32
CA ASN A 16 22.10 19.06 25.69
C ASN A 16 21.04 18.75 26.78
N LEU A 17 20.30 17.64 26.64
CA LEU A 17 19.21 17.26 27.57
C LEU A 17 19.71 16.31 28.69
N PRO A 18 19.27 16.49 29.96
CA PRO A 18 19.73 15.68 31.08
C PRO A 18 19.23 14.22 31.03
N PRO A 19 19.99 13.24 31.57
CA PRO A 19 19.69 11.82 31.38
C PRO A 19 18.35 11.31 31.91
N LYS A 20 17.84 11.96 32.96
CA LYS A 20 16.52 11.65 33.54
C LYS A 20 15.36 11.93 32.58
N TYR A 21 15.58 12.79 31.59
CA TYR A 21 14.60 13.13 30.56
C TYR A 21 14.73 12.25 29.30
N TYR A 22 15.68 11.32 29.22
CA TYR A 22 15.81 10.43 28.05
C TYR A 22 14.60 9.50 27.90
N TYR A 23 14.18 8.87 29.00
CA TYR A 23 13.02 7.97 28.98
C TYR A 23 11.71 8.74 28.73
N LEU A 24 11.57 9.92 29.33
CA LEU A 24 10.38 10.76 29.14
C LEU A 24 10.31 11.32 27.71
N ASN A 25 11.40 11.86 27.16
CA ASN A 25 11.44 12.35 25.78
C ASN A 25 11.23 11.22 24.78
N TYR A 26 11.87 10.05 24.98
CA TYR A 26 11.65 8.89 24.12
C TYR A 26 10.18 8.49 24.08
N ASN A 27 9.52 8.37 25.24
CA ASN A 27 8.10 8.04 25.31
C ASN A 27 7.21 9.14 24.70
N ILE A 28 7.54 10.42 24.88
CA ILE A 28 6.81 11.54 24.28
C ILE A 28 6.93 11.52 22.75
N PHE A 29 8.14 11.33 22.20
CA PHE A 29 8.33 11.21 20.75
C PHE A 29 7.59 9.98 20.19
N VAL A 30 7.67 8.87 20.92
CA VAL A 30 6.98 7.62 20.60
C VAL A 30 5.45 7.76 20.60
N LEU A 31 4.88 8.61 21.47
CA LEU A 31 3.44 8.90 21.52
C LEU A 31 2.99 9.97 20.51
N ILE A 32 3.77 11.05 20.36
CA ILE A 32 3.41 12.18 19.50
C ILE A 32 3.53 11.81 18.04
N TYR A 33 4.55 11.05 17.65
CA TYR A 33 4.78 10.67 16.25
C TYR A 33 3.59 9.92 15.61
N PRO A 34 3.02 8.85 16.21
CA PRO A 34 1.85 8.18 15.65
C PRO A 34 0.58 9.04 15.70
N ILE A 35 0.46 10.03 16.60
CA ILE A 35 -0.69 10.93 16.60
C ILE A 35 -0.57 11.93 15.44
N VAL A 36 0.58 12.59 15.30
CA VAL A 36 0.81 13.64 14.31
C VAL A 36 0.84 13.08 12.89
N PHE A 37 1.50 11.94 12.67
CA PHE A 37 1.62 11.33 11.34
C PHE A 37 0.61 10.21 11.09
N GLY A 38 0.19 9.49 12.13
CA GLY A 38 -0.76 8.38 11.97
C GLY A 38 -2.17 8.85 11.63
N ILE A 39 -2.67 9.94 12.23
CA ILE A 39 -4.03 10.43 11.91
C ILE A 39 -4.15 10.82 10.42
N PRO A 40 -3.28 11.68 9.85
CA PRO A 40 -3.33 12.00 8.42
C PRO A 40 -3.20 10.77 7.53
N PHE A 41 -2.28 9.85 7.86
CA PHE A 41 -2.09 8.63 7.07
C PHE A 41 -3.32 7.72 7.13
N SER A 42 -3.93 7.55 8.29
CA SER A 42 -5.16 6.76 8.43
C SER A 42 -6.33 7.40 7.68
N LEU A 43 -6.45 8.72 7.67
CA LEU A 43 -7.48 9.42 6.89
C LEU A 43 -7.28 9.24 5.39
N ILE A 44 -6.06 9.43 4.90
CA ILE A 44 -5.70 9.20 3.49
C ILE A 44 -5.98 7.75 3.11
N ALA A 45 -5.56 6.81 3.94
CA ALA A 45 -5.73 5.39 3.66
C ALA A 45 -7.20 4.97 3.64
N THR A 46 -7.99 5.43 4.62
CA THR A 46 -9.42 5.14 4.67
C THR A 46 -10.17 5.73 3.48
N TYR A 47 -9.88 6.99 3.13
CA TYR A 47 -10.45 7.62 1.95
C TYR A 47 -10.08 6.86 0.67
N TYR A 48 -8.80 6.50 0.53
CA TYR A 48 -8.31 5.75 -0.62
C TYR A 48 -8.99 4.38 -0.73
N SER A 49 -9.11 3.62 0.38
CA SER A 49 -9.82 2.34 0.40
C SER A 49 -11.29 2.50 0.00
N PHE A 50 -11.95 3.55 0.49
CA PHE A 50 -13.35 3.83 0.19
C PHE A 50 -13.56 4.10 -1.31
N VAL A 51 -12.75 4.98 -1.90
CA VAL A 51 -12.83 5.29 -3.34
C VAL A 51 -12.51 4.05 -4.18
N CYS A 52 -11.52 3.25 -3.77
CA CYS A 52 -11.24 1.97 -4.43
C CYS A 52 -12.43 1.00 -4.34
N GLY A 53 -13.08 0.90 -3.18
CA GLY A 53 -14.29 0.08 -3.02
C GLY A 53 -15.42 0.53 -3.96
N TYR A 54 -15.61 1.84 -4.10
CA TYR A 54 -16.57 2.43 -5.04
C TYR A 54 -16.21 2.12 -6.51
N LEU A 55 -14.96 2.33 -6.90
CA LEU A 55 -14.48 2.02 -8.26
C LEU A 55 -14.65 0.54 -8.59
N LYS A 56 -14.35 -0.36 -7.65
CA LYS A 56 -14.57 -1.79 -7.82
C LYS A 56 -16.03 -2.09 -8.13
N SER A 57 -16.95 -1.53 -7.35
CA SER A 57 -18.39 -1.73 -7.55
C SER A 57 -18.82 -1.29 -8.95
N LEU A 58 -18.32 -0.14 -9.42
CA LEU A 58 -18.60 0.36 -10.77
C LEU A 58 -18.05 -0.58 -11.86
N PHE A 59 -16.82 -1.07 -11.71
CA PHE A 59 -16.23 -2.01 -12.66
C PHE A 59 -16.98 -3.35 -12.68
N ASP A 60 -17.37 -3.87 -11.52
CA ASP A 60 -18.12 -5.12 -11.42
C ASP A 60 -19.51 -4.99 -12.08
N GLU A 61 -20.25 -3.91 -11.80
CA GLU A 61 -21.54 -3.61 -12.43
C GLU A 61 -21.41 -3.47 -13.94
N LEU A 62 -20.43 -2.70 -14.41
CA LEU A 62 -20.18 -2.52 -15.83
C LEU A 62 -19.82 -3.84 -16.52
N THR A 63 -19.03 -4.68 -15.87
CA THR A 63 -18.66 -6.02 -16.39
C THR A 63 -19.90 -6.91 -16.53
N LEU A 64 -20.83 -6.87 -15.57
CA LEU A 64 -22.08 -7.61 -15.63
C LEU A 64 -22.95 -7.14 -16.80
N GLU A 65 -23.11 -5.84 -16.96
CA GLU A 65 -23.90 -5.29 -18.07
C GLU A 65 -23.27 -5.60 -19.44
N LEU A 66 -21.94 -5.52 -19.57
CA LEU A 66 -21.19 -5.85 -20.79
C LEU A 66 -21.30 -7.33 -21.19
N ARG A 67 -21.57 -8.22 -20.23
CA ARG A 67 -21.85 -9.64 -20.49
C ARG A 67 -23.31 -9.92 -20.83
N GLY A 68 -24.19 -8.95 -20.60
CA GLY A 68 -25.63 -9.09 -20.86
C GLY A 68 -25.96 -9.21 -22.35
N GLN A 69 -27.16 -9.70 -22.64
CA GLN A 69 -27.64 -9.86 -24.02
C GLN A 69 -28.07 -8.53 -24.68
N PHE A 70 -28.34 -7.48 -23.90
CA PHE A 70 -28.87 -6.19 -24.37
C PHE A 70 -27.80 -5.13 -24.71
N VAL A 71 -26.54 -5.54 -24.80
CA VAL A 71 -25.39 -4.65 -24.98
C VAL A 71 -25.46 -3.88 -26.30
N GLU A 72 -25.96 -4.48 -27.37
CA GLU A 72 -25.97 -3.86 -28.71
C GLU A 72 -26.79 -2.57 -28.77
N HIS A 73 -27.82 -2.43 -27.93
CA HIS A 73 -28.70 -1.26 -27.92
C HIS A 73 -28.17 -0.10 -27.06
N HIS A 74 -27.30 -0.38 -26.07
CA HIS A 74 -26.83 0.61 -25.09
C HIS A 74 -25.29 0.77 -25.06
N TYR A 75 -24.55 0.10 -25.94
CA TYR A 75 -23.08 0.05 -25.85
C TYR A 75 -22.39 1.42 -25.80
N GLN A 76 -22.93 2.46 -26.43
CA GLN A 76 -22.35 3.81 -26.37
C GLN A 76 -22.40 4.39 -24.95
N GLN A 77 -23.50 4.16 -24.22
CA GLN A 77 -23.64 4.59 -22.83
C GLN A 77 -22.68 3.79 -21.93
N LEU A 78 -22.59 2.47 -22.14
CA LEU A 78 -21.64 1.61 -21.43
C LEU A 78 -20.18 2.06 -21.62
N LEU A 79 -19.79 2.43 -22.84
CA LEU A 79 -18.45 2.95 -23.12
C LEU A 79 -18.21 4.33 -22.48
N GLU A 80 -19.22 5.20 -22.43
CA GLU A 80 -19.12 6.49 -21.74
C GLU A 80 -18.95 6.30 -20.22
N VAL A 81 -19.70 5.37 -19.61
CA VAL A 81 -19.57 5.02 -18.20
C VAL A 81 -18.19 4.42 -17.91
N TYR A 82 -17.68 3.56 -18.81
CA TYR A 82 -16.31 3.04 -18.73
C TYR A 82 -15.27 4.17 -18.73
N ASP A 83 -15.35 5.09 -19.70
CA ASP A 83 -14.43 6.22 -19.82
C ASP A 83 -14.43 7.09 -18.57
N ARG A 84 -15.62 7.36 -18.02
CA ARG A 84 -15.76 8.12 -16.78
C ARG A 84 -15.12 7.39 -15.61
N THR A 85 -15.36 6.09 -15.47
CA THR A 85 -14.81 5.27 -14.38
C THR A 85 -13.28 5.20 -14.46
N VAL A 86 -12.73 4.99 -15.65
CA VAL A 86 -11.28 5.01 -15.90
C VAL A 86 -10.69 6.38 -15.62
N ASN A 87 -11.36 7.47 -15.99
CA ASN A 87 -10.89 8.82 -15.71
C ASN A 87 -10.84 9.12 -14.20
N VAL A 88 -11.83 8.65 -13.42
CA VAL A 88 -11.82 8.75 -11.96
C VAL A 88 -10.66 7.95 -11.38
N MET A 89 -10.43 6.73 -11.85
CA MET A 89 -9.30 5.89 -11.45
C MET A 89 -7.94 6.55 -11.75
N ASN A 90 -7.78 7.14 -12.93
CA ASN A 90 -6.56 7.87 -13.31
C ASN A 90 -6.35 9.13 -12.48
N THR A 91 -7.44 9.82 -12.13
CA THR A 91 -7.41 10.98 -11.23
C THR A 91 -6.98 10.55 -9.82
N LEU A 92 -7.52 9.43 -9.33
CA LEU A 92 -7.13 8.86 -8.04
C LEU A 92 -5.64 8.51 -8.03
N ASP A 93 -5.14 7.82 -9.06
CA ASP A 93 -3.71 7.52 -9.21
C ASP A 93 -2.87 8.82 -9.23
N ALA A 94 -3.25 9.82 -10.02
CA ALA A 94 -2.48 11.06 -10.14
C ALA A 94 -2.26 11.79 -8.80
N TYR A 95 -3.25 11.78 -7.89
CA TYR A 95 -3.15 12.46 -6.60
C TYR A 95 -2.63 11.56 -5.48
N PHE A 96 -2.99 10.28 -5.47
CA PHE A 96 -2.73 9.39 -4.33
C PHE A 96 -1.59 8.40 -4.56
N SER A 97 -1.06 8.27 -5.78
CA SER A 97 0.04 7.34 -6.09
C SER A 97 1.31 7.63 -5.26
N TYR A 98 1.66 8.92 -5.06
CA TYR A 98 2.79 9.30 -4.21
C TYR A 98 2.50 9.11 -2.71
N PRO A 99 1.38 9.61 -2.14
CA PRO A 99 1.00 9.29 -0.76
C PRO A 99 0.95 7.79 -0.45
N ALA A 100 0.39 6.99 -1.36
CA ALA A 100 0.35 5.53 -1.25
C ALA A 100 1.77 4.94 -1.18
N PHE A 101 2.69 5.39 -2.04
CA PHE A 101 4.10 5.00 -1.99
C PHE A 101 4.77 5.35 -0.66
N VAL A 102 4.55 6.58 -0.15
CA VAL A 102 5.12 7.02 1.13
C VAL A 102 4.57 6.18 2.28
N ILE A 103 3.27 5.91 2.31
CA ILE A 103 2.63 5.08 3.34
C ILE A 103 3.20 3.66 3.32
N VAL A 104 3.21 3.01 2.15
CA VAL A 104 3.71 1.62 2.01
C VAL A 104 5.20 1.53 2.39
N SER A 105 6.03 2.47 1.91
CA SER A 105 7.46 2.50 2.24
C SER A 105 7.70 2.75 3.73
N SER A 106 6.95 3.68 4.33
CA SER A 106 7.03 3.95 5.77
C SER A 106 6.62 2.74 6.59
N SER A 107 5.57 2.02 6.17
CA SER A 107 5.19 0.76 6.79
C SER A 107 6.32 -0.26 6.70
N MET A 108 6.99 -0.43 5.55
CA MET A 108 8.12 -1.36 5.43
C MET A 108 9.26 -1.04 6.42
N VAL A 109 9.63 0.24 6.53
CA VAL A 109 10.65 0.71 7.50
C VAL A 109 10.20 0.45 8.93
N ALA A 110 8.94 0.71 9.26
CA ALA A 110 8.37 0.44 10.58
C ALA A 110 8.43 -1.05 10.95
N HIS A 111 8.06 -1.95 10.04
CA HIS A 111 8.15 -3.39 10.27
C HIS A 111 9.59 -3.85 10.48
N PHE A 112 10.52 -3.35 9.68
CA PHE A 112 11.94 -3.65 9.84
C PHE A 112 12.48 -3.17 11.19
N TRP A 113 12.12 -1.95 11.60
CA TRP A 113 12.47 -1.38 12.89
C TRP A 113 11.93 -2.23 14.06
N VAL A 114 10.67 -2.63 14.00
CA VAL A 114 10.06 -3.51 15.01
C VAL A 114 10.78 -4.84 15.06
N GLY A 115 11.06 -5.47 13.91
CA GLY A 115 11.81 -6.72 13.83
C GLY A 115 13.19 -6.63 14.49
N CYS A 116 13.93 -5.55 14.24
CA CYS A 116 15.21 -5.30 14.89
C CYS A 116 15.04 -5.17 16.42
N ASN A 117 14.07 -4.38 16.88
CA ASN A 117 13.82 -4.18 18.31
C ASN A 117 13.44 -5.51 18.99
N LEU A 118 12.62 -6.35 18.38
CA LEU A 118 12.24 -7.66 18.94
C LEU A 118 13.44 -8.60 19.09
N VAL A 119 14.40 -8.55 18.15
CA VAL A 119 15.58 -9.42 18.18
C VAL A 119 16.64 -8.92 19.17
N PHE A 120 16.85 -7.61 19.27
CA PHE A 120 17.95 -7.03 20.04
C PHE A 120 17.56 -6.53 21.44
N THR A 121 16.27 -6.41 21.78
CA THR A 121 15.84 -5.96 23.10
C THR A 121 15.93 -7.09 24.13
N PRO A 122 16.61 -6.90 25.27
CA PRO A 122 16.67 -7.91 26.32
C PRO A 122 15.28 -8.22 26.90
N LYS A 123 15.03 -9.49 27.17
CA LYS A 123 13.76 -10.02 27.70
C LYS A 123 13.60 -9.68 29.19
N GLU A 124 13.39 -8.41 29.50
CA GLU A 124 13.27 -7.98 30.90
C GLU A 124 11.81 -7.80 31.34
N ASN A 125 10.91 -7.26 30.49
CA ASN A 125 9.48 -7.07 30.81
C ASN A 125 8.56 -7.25 29.59
N TYR A 126 7.33 -7.76 29.81
CA TYR A 126 6.33 -7.98 28.75
C TYR A 126 5.81 -6.65 28.14
N GLU A 127 5.75 -5.58 28.94
CA GLU A 127 5.36 -4.22 28.51
C GLU A 127 6.27 -3.69 27.39
N SER A 128 7.54 -4.09 27.36
CA SER A 128 8.50 -3.71 26.32
C SER A 128 8.16 -4.28 24.94
N TYR A 129 7.32 -5.32 24.87
CA TYR A 129 6.90 -5.98 23.63
C TYR A 129 5.54 -5.50 23.13
N LEU A 130 4.67 -5.03 24.03
CA LEU A 130 3.33 -4.56 23.68
C LEU A 130 3.40 -3.38 22.72
N PHE A 131 4.23 -2.38 23.01
CA PHE A 131 4.34 -1.19 22.16
C PHE A 131 4.83 -1.49 20.72
N PRO A 132 5.97 -2.18 20.50
CA PRO A 132 6.41 -2.53 19.14
C PRO A 132 5.41 -3.40 18.39
N LEU A 133 4.72 -4.31 19.08
CA LEU A 133 3.71 -5.17 18.46
C LEU A 133 2.49 -4.37 17.99
N THR A 134 1.96 -3.48 18.82
CA THR A 134 0.85 -2.59 18.43
C THR A 134 1.25 -1.69 17.26
N PHE A 135 2.48 -1.17 17.28
CA PHE A 135 3.02 -0.37 16.18
C PHE A 135 3.10 -1.17 14.87
N ALA A 136 3.60 -2.41 14.91
CA ALA A 136 3.62 -3.29 13.74
C ALA A 136 2.22 -3.56 13.19
N ILE A 137 1.25 -3.89 14.06
CA ILE A 137 -0.14 -4.15 13.64
C ILE A 137 -0.74 -2.91 12.97
N PHE A 138 -0.52 -1.71 13.52
CA PHE A 138 -1.02 -0.47 12.94
C PHE A 138 -0.46 -0.21 11.54
N TYR A 139 0.85 -0.29 11.34
CA TYR A 139 1.46 -0.06 10.02
C TYR A 139 1.15 -1.17 9.03
N LEU A 140 0.91 -2.40 9.51
CA LEU A 140 0.42 -3.49 8.68
C LEU A 140 -0.97 -3.15 8.14
N PHE A 141 -1.90 -2.80 9.02
CA PHE A 141 -3.26 -2.40 8.65
C PHE A 141 -3.25 -1.22 7.67
N LEU A 142 -2.42 -0.22 7.94
CA LEU A 142 -2.27 0.96 7.10
C LEU A 142 -1.73 0.64 5.70
N SER A 143 -0.77 -0.27 5.58
CA SER A 143 -0.26 -0.70 4.26
C SER A 143 -1.32 -1.52 3.50
N GLN A 144 -2.02 -2.42 4.18
CA GLN A 144 -3.00 -3.30 3.56
C GLN A 144 -4.27 -2.57 3.13
N SER A 145 -4.67 -1.50 3.82
CA SER A 145 -5.78 -0.63 3.41
C SER A 145 -5.49 0.14 2.12
N ILE A 146 -4.23 0.28 1.71
CA ILE A 146 -3.87 0.82 0.40
C ILE A 146 -3.76 -0.30 -0.64
N VAL A 147 -2.92 -1.30 -0.36
CA VAL A 147 -2.49 -2.29 -1.36
C VAL A 147 -3.64 -3.24 -1.75
N LEU A 148 -4.41 -3.75 -0.78
CA LEU A 148 -5.49 -4.69 -1.07
C LEU A 148 -6.58 -4.09 -1.96
N PRO A 149 -7.23 -2.96 -1.61
CA PRO A 149 -8.32 -2.46 -2.42
C PRO A 149 -7.83 -1.98 -3.80
N ALA A 150 -6.63 -1.41 -3.91
CA ALA A 150 -6.05 -1.05 -5.21
C ALA A 150 -5.80 -2.29 -6.09
N SER A 151 -5.26 -3.38 -5.53
CA SER A 151 -5.03 -4.61 -6.29
C SER A 151 -6.35 -5.23 -6.80
N ILE A 152 -7.42 -5.12 -6.03
CA ILE A 152 -8.74 -5.60 -6.38
C ILE A 152 -9.35 -4.74 -7.50
N VAL A 153 -9.24 -3.41 -7.39
CA VAL A 153 -9.71 -2.49 -8.44
C VAL A 153 -8.94 -2.71 -9.73
N ASN A 154 -7.62 -2.87 -9.68
CA ASN A 154 -6.81 -3.16 -10.87
C ASN A 154 -7.23 -4.46 -11.54
N ALA A 155 -7.55 -5.51 -10.75
CA ALA A 155 -8.06 -6.75 -11.29
C ALA A 155 -9.45 -6.58 -11.94
N ALA A 156 -10.36 -5.84 -11.29
CA ALA A 156 -11.69 -5.56 -11.83
C ALA A 156 -11.61 -4.72 -13.12
N ALA A 157 -10.82 -3.64 -13.12
CA ALA A 157 -10.59 -2.79 -14.28
C ALA A 157 -10.02 -3.57 -15.47
N LYS A 158 -9.09 -4.50 -15.22
CA LYS A 158 -8.55 -5.39 -16.25
C LYS A 158 -9.63 -6.31 -16.83
N LEU A 159 -10.44 -6.95 -15.98
CA LEU A 159 -11.55 -7.79 -16.44
C LEU A 159 -12.55 -6.99 -17.28
N THR A 160 -12.93 -5.79 -16.84
CA THR A 160 -13.83 -4.92 -17.59
C THR A 160 -13.21 -4.49 -18.92
N LYS A 161 -11.91 -4.13 -18.94
CA LYS A 161 -11.16 -3.82 -20.18
C LYS A 161 -11.21 -4.99 -21.15
N ASP A 162 -11.00 -6.22 -20.67
CA ASP A 162 -11.06 -7.42 -21.51
C ASP A 162 -12.47 -7.63 -22.09
N GLU A 163 -13.54 -7.45 -21.30
CA GLU A 163 -14.92 -7.49 -21.81
C GLU A 163 -15.22 -6.40 -22.84
N VAL A 164 -14.78 -5.15 -22.59
CA VAL A 164 -14.91 -4.02 -23.52
C VAL A 164 -14.18 -4.35 -24.84
N THR A 165 -13.01 -4.98 -24.80
CA THR A 165 -12.30 -5.41 -26.01
C THR A 165 -13.01 -6.55 -26.74
N SER A 166 -13.69 -7.45 -26.02
CA SER A 166 -14.48 -8.53 -26.62
C SER A 166 -15.69 -8.02 -27.41
N LEU A 167 -16.18 -6.80 -27.12
CA LEU A 167 -17.29 -6.18 -27.86
C LEU A 167 -17.02 -6.05 -29.36
N LEU A 168 -15.75 -5.85 -29.77
CA LEU A 168 -15.35 -5.82 -31.18
C LEU A 168 -15.77 -7.08 -31.94
N GLY A 169 -15.74 -8.24 -31.27
CA GLY A 169 -16.15 -9.52 -31.85
C GLY A 169 -17.65 -9.75 -31.79
N ARG A 170 -18.35 -9.16 -30.79
CA ARG A 170 -19.80 -9.33 -30.60
C ARG A 170 -20.64 -8.40 -31.49
N ILE A 171 -20.14 -7.22 -31.85
CA ILE A 171 -20.87 -6.22 -32.66
C ILE A 171 -20.07 -5.90 -33.94
N PRO A 172 -20.01 -6.82 -34.92
CA PRO A 172 -19.24 -6.63 -36.15
C PRO A 172 -19.76 -5.45 -37.00
N SER A 173 -21.04 -5.10 -36.87
CA SER A 173 -21.68 -3.98 -37.59
C SER A 173 -21.05 -2.61 -37.31
N ARG A 174 -20.38 -2.43 -36.16
CA ARG A 174 -19.75 -1.17 -35.75
C ARG A 174 -18.25 -1.28 -35.48
N TYR A 175 -17.62 -2.32 -36.03
CA TYR A 175 -16.21 -2.65 -35.79
C TYR A 175 -15.25 -1.46 -35.98
N LYS A 176 -15.43 -0.65 -37.03
CA LYS A 176 -14.52 0.47 -37.34
C LYS A 176 -14.58 1.60 -36.30
N GLU A 177 -15.77 1.90 -35.78
CA GLU A 177 -15.98 2.92 -34.72
C GLU A 177 -15.41 2.44 -33.39
N LEU A 178 -15.75 1.20 -33.00
CA LEU A 178 -15.24 0.56 -31.78
C LEU A 178 -13.71 0.45 -31.80
N LYS A 179 -13.11 0.08 -32.94
CA LYS A 179 -11.66 -0.09 -33.07
C LYS A 179 -10.88 1.20 -32.79
N ILE A 180 -11.41 2.36 -33.18
CA ILE A 180 -10.77 3.65 -32.93
C ILE A 180 -10.84 3.99 -31.43
N ARG A 181 -12.00 3.85 -30.78
CA ARG A 181 -12.13 4.10 -29.33
C ARG A 181 -11.27 3.14 -28.50
N LEU A 182 -11.30 1.86 -28.83
CA LEU A 182 -10.51 0.82 -28.16
C LEU A 182 -9.00 0.98 -28.32
N ALA A 183 -8.54 1.63 -29.40
CA ALA A 183 -7.13 1.98 -29.54
C ALA A 183 -6.67 2.98 -28.46
N VAL A 184 -7.57 3.85 -27.97
CA VAL A 184 -7.30 4.75 -26.85
C VAL A 184 -7.23 3.97 -25.53
N TYR A 185 -8.10 2.95 -25.37
CA TYR A 185 -8.16 2.10 -24.17
C TYR A 185 -7.01 1.11 -24.05
N LYS A 186 -6.15 0.98 -25.07
CA LYS A 186 -4.94 0.16 -24.98
C LYS A 186 -3.95 0.67 -23.94
N ARG A 187 -3.96 1.95 -23.56
CA ARG A 187 -3.14 2.43 -22.46
C ARG A 187 -3.52 1.68 -21.17
N ASP A 188 -2.51 1.21 -20.46
CA ASP A 188 -2.71 0.53 -19.20
C ASP A 188 -3.07 1.56 -18.14
N ASN A 189 -4.32 1.50 -17.69
CA ASN A 189 -4.83 2.32 -16.61
C ASN A 189 -4.87 1.41 -15.38
N ALA A 190 -3.91 1.60 -14.49
CA ALA A 190 -3.76 0.85 -13.25
C ALA A 190 -3.41 1.81 -12.12
N LEU A 191 -3.92 1.53 -10.92
CA LEU A 191 -3.46 2.16 -9.70
C LEU A 191 -2.04 1.69 -9.41
N SER A 192 -1.14 2.63 -9.21
CA SER A 192 0.29 2.39 -9.08
C SER A 192 0.85 3.00 -7.79
N LEU A 193 1.96 2.47 -7.32
CA LEU A 193 2.81 3.14 -6.34
C LEU A 193 3.81 4.02 -7.08
N TRP A 194 3.57 5.32 -7.02
CA TRP A 194 4.33 6.39 -7.65
C TRP A 194 4.67 6.17 -9.14
N LYS A 195 3.81 5.48 -9.90
CA LYS A 195 4.06 5.03 -11.29
C LYS A 195 5.30 4.14 -11.47
N ILE A 196 5.90 3.66 -10.38
CA ILE A 196 7.06 2.76 -10.41
C ILE A 196 6.58 1.31 -10.46
N TYR A 197 5.52 0.99 -9.70
CA TYR A 197 4.96 -0.35 -9.60
C TYR A 197 3.45 -0.32 -9.69
N ASP A 198 2.88 -1.12 -10.58
CA ASP A 198 1.44 -1.38 -10.57
C ASP A 198 1.07 -2.18 -9.32
N ILE A 199 -0.02 -1.77 -8.66
CA ILE A 199 -0.46 -2.45 -7.45
C ILE A 199 -1.15 -3.75 -7.83
N ASP A 200 -0.49 -4.87 -7.57
CA ASP A 200 -1.02 -6.20 -7.83
C ASP A 200 -0.88 -7.12 -6.60
N LYS A 201 -1.35 -8.36 -6.73
CA LYS A 201 -1.23 -9.35 -5.65
C LYS A 201 0.23 -9.74 -5.38
N SER A 202 1.11 -9.62 -6.37
CA SER A 202 2.52 -10.01 -6.23
C SER A 202 3.31 -9.01 -5.39
N LEU A 203 2.98 -7.72 -5.46
CA LEU A 203 3.54 -6.67 -4.62
C LEU A 203 3.35 -6.98 -3.12
N ASN A 204 2.16 -7.43 -2.73
CA ASN A 204 1.89 -7.85 -1.35
C ASN A 204 2.83 -8.99 -0.92
N VAL A 205 2.97 -10.02 -1.76
CA VAL A 205 3.87 -11.15 -1.50
C VAL A 205 5.33 -10.68 -1.40
N SER A 206 5.74 -9.74 -2.25
CA SER A 206 7.10 -9.18 -2.25
C SER A 206 7.40 -8.40 -0.96
N ILE A 207 6.45 -7.60 -0.46
CA ILE A 207 6.59 -6.87 0.81
C ILE A 207 6.82 -7.86 1.96
N PHE A 208 6.00 -8.90 2.08
CA PHE A 208 6.17 -9.93 3.13
C PHE A 208 7.48 -10.71 2.97
N GLY A 209 7.81 -11.12 1.74
CA GLY A 209 9.04 -11.85 1.44
C GLY A 209 10.29 -11.05 1.80
N THR A 210 10.26 -9.74 1.56
CA THR A 210 11.34 -8.82 1.92
C THR A 210 11.54 -8.73 3.43
N VAL A 211 10.44 -8.56 4.18
CA VAL A 211 10.49 -8.52 5.66
C VAL A 211 11.02 -9.83 6.23
N ILE A 212 10.58 -10.98 5.73
CA ILE A 212 11.05 -12.30 6.17
C ILE A 212 12.55 -12.47 5.86
N THR A 213 12.97 -12.14 4.63
CA THR A 213 14.36 -12.30 4.19
C THR A 213 15.31 -11.48 5.06
N TYR A 214 14.99 -10.20 5.29
CA TYR A 214 15.79 -9.35 6.16
C TYR A 214 15.74 -9.78 7.63
N GLY A 215 14.59 -10.27 8.10
CA GLY A 215 14.45 -10.83 9.44
C GLY A 215 15.38 -12.03 9.66
N ILE A 216 15.44 -12.96 8.70
CA ILE A 216 16.36 -14.10 8.73
C ILE A 216 17.81 -13.62 8.75
N LEU A 217 18.17 -12.68 7.87
CA LEU A 217 19.54 -12.16 7.77
C LEU A 217 20.01 -11.56 9.11
N ILE A 218 19.15 -10.77 9.76
CA ILE A 218 19.43 -10.18 11.07
C ILE A 218 19.57 -11.24 12.16
N ALA A 219 18.67 -12.22 12.18
CA ALA A 219 18.73 -13.32 13.15
C ALA A 219 20.05 -14.11 13.02
N THR A 220 20.47 -14.42 11.79
CA THR A 220 21.75 -15.10 11.52
C THR A 220 22.95 -14.26 11.95
N LEU A 221 22.93 -12.94 11.71
CA LEU A 221 23.99 -12.04 12.16
C LEU A 221 24.12 -12.01 13.69
N LYS A 222 23.00 -11.99 14.41
CA LYS A 222 23.00 -12.06 15.88
C LYS A 222 23.62 -13.36 16.40
N ILE A 223 23.20 -14.51 15.86
CA ILE A 223 23.76 -15.83 16.23
C ILE A 223 25.27 -15.88 15.97
N SER A 224 25.72 -15.35 14.83
CA SER A 224 27.15 -15.29 14.49
C SER A 224 27.96 -14.42 15.46
N GLN A 225 27.38 -13.33 15.98
CA GLN A 225 28.01 -12.49 17.00
C GLN A 225 28.07 -13.18 18.37
N GLU A 226 27.02 -13.91 18.77
CA GLU A 226 27.00 -14.66 20.02
C GLU A 226 27.97 -15.85 20.02
N THR A 227 28.24 -16.46 18.86
CA THR A 227 29.17 -17.61 18.75
C THR A 227 30.65 -17.19 18.77
N LYS A 228 30.95 -15.89 18.59
CA LYS A 228 32.33 -15.35 18.58
C LYS A 228 32.79 -14.78 19.94
N ASN A 229 31.89 -14.65 20.90
CA ASN A 229 32.18 -14.24 22.29
C ASN A 229 32.15 -15.45 23.21
#